data_AF-A0A917NIQ7-F1
#
_entry.id   AF-A0A917NIQ7-F1
#
_cell.length_a   1.000
_cell.length_b   1.000
_cell.length_c   1.000
_cell.angle_alpha   90.00
_cell.angle_beta   90.00
_cell.angle_gamma   90.00
#
_symmetry.space_group_name_H-M   'P 1'
#
loop_
_entity.id
_entity.type
_entity.pdbx_description
1 polymer ?
#
loop_
_entity_poly.entity_id
_entity_poly.type
_entity_poly.pdbx_seq_one_letter_code
_entity_poly.pdbx_strand_id
1 'polypeptide(L)' 'MTDPDISFHATVRARRLRFHTEPRTRVEFFGTAEHESSSDRTNLPERVRPGTTYRDVRVDYRLAAALADPDR' A
#
# COMPACT_ATOMS: atom_id res chain seq x y z
N MET A 1 8.25 10.75 14.60
CA MET A 1 7.52 9.46 14.59
C MET A 1 8.28 8.53 15.51
N THR A 2 7.59 7.93 16.46
CA THR A 2 8.09 6.80 17.24
C THR A 2 8.36 5.64 16.28
N ASP A 3 9.40 4.84 16.52
CA ASP A 3 9.60 3.62 15.76
C ASP A 3 8.37 2.71 15.89
N PRO A 4 7.92 2.06 14.81
CA PRO A 4 6.74 1.21 14.86
C PRO A 4 7.03 -0.07 15.66
N ASP A 5 6.07 -0.49 16.49
CA ASP A 5 6.14 -1.77 17.21
C ASP A 5 6.05 -2.96 16.25
N ILE A 6 5.28 -2.79 15.17
CA ILE A 6 5.15 -3.78 14.11
C ILE A 6 5.14 -3.11 12.74
N SER A 7 5.86 -3.72 11.79
CA SER A 7 5.77 -3.39 10.38
C SER A 7 5.52 -4.62 9.52
N PHE A 8 4.67 -4.45 8.51
CA PHE A 8 4.39 -5.41 7.47
C PHE A 8 4.82 -4.83 6.12
N HIS A 9 5.59 -5.63 5.37
CA HIS A 9 6.10 -5.24 4.06
C HIS A 9 5.69 -6.28 3.01
N ALA A 10 5.20 -5.80 1.88
CA ALA A 10 4.86 -6.64 0.74
C ALA A 10 5.41 -6.05 -0.55
N THR A 11 5.98 -6.90 -1.40
CA THR A 11 6.43 -6.50 -2.75
C THR A 11 5.65 -7.29 -3.80
N VAL A 12 4.99 -6.55 -4.69
CA VAL A 12 4.29 -7.11 -5.86
C VAL A 12 5.10 -6.79 -7.11
N ARG A 13 5.33 -7.81 -7.95
CA ARG A 13 6.02 -7.65 -9.24
C ARG A 13 5.20 -8.27 -10.37
N ALA A 14 5.11 -7.56 -11.49
CA ALA A 14 4.46 -8.06 -12.69
C ALA A 14 5.19 -7.59 -13.95
N ARG A 15 5.49 -8.53 -14.86
CA ARG A 15 6.05 -8.18 -16.18
C ARG A 15 5.03 -7.45 -17.06
N ARG A 16 3.76 -7.84 -16.98
CA ARG A 16 2.63 -7.21 -17.68
C ARG A 16 1.41 -7.23 -16.79
N LEU A 17 0.73 -6.09 -16.67
CA LEU A 17 -0.49 -5.92 -15.90
C LEU A 17 -1.48 -5.08 -16.69
N ARG A 18 -2.72 -5.55 -16.82
CA ARG A 18 -3.80 -4.82 -17.50
C ARG A 18 -5.04 -4.85 -16.63
N PHE A 19 -5.55 -3.68 -16.30
CA PHE A 19 -6.81 -3.53 -15.61
C PHE A 19 -7.94 -3.45 -16.63
N HIS A 20 -8.93 -4.33 -16.51
CA HIS A 20 -10.13 -4.29 -17.36
C HIS A 20 -11.09 -3.17 -16.95
N THR A 21 -11.17 -2.89 -15.65
CA THR A 21 -11.95 -1.82 -15.05
C THR A 21 -11.07 -1.05 -14.05
N GLU A 22 -11.43 0.21 -13.75
CA GLU A 22 -10.70 0.98 -12.74
C GLU A 22 -10.90 0.33 -11.36
N PRO A 23 -9.82 -0.05 -10.66
CA PRO A 23 -9.93 -0.69 -9.35
C PRO A 23 -10.42 0.31 -8.31
N ARG A 24 -11.36 -0.10 -7.47
CA ARG A 24 -11.76 0.62 -6.26
C ARG A 24 -10.99 0.05 -5.08
N THR A 25 -9.95 0.76 -4.63
CA THR A 25 -9.10 0.33 -3.52
C THR A 25 -9.53 1.01 -2.23
N ARG A 26 -9.65 0.25 -1.16
CA ARG A 26 -9.90 0.74 0.19
C ARG A 26 -9.01 -0.01 1.17
N VAL A 27 -8.39 0.72 2.09
CA VAL A 27 -7.60 0.17 3.18
C VAL A 27 -8.33 0.54 4.46
N GLU A 28 -8.58 -0.44 5.31
CA GLU A 28 -9.24 -0.26 6.60
C GLU A 28 -8.36 -0.83 7.71
N PHE A 29 -8.26 -0.09 8.80
CA PHE A 29 -7.57 -0.50 10.02
C PHE A 29 -8.61 -0.68 11.11
N PHE A 30 -8.45 -1.73 11.91
CA PHE A 30 -9.31 -2.01 13.05
C PHE A 30 -8.47 -1.97 14.32
N GLY A 31 -9.01 -1.40 15.40
CA GLY A 31 -8.33 -1.24 16.68
C GLY A 31 -8.00 0.22 17.02
N THR A 32 -7.28 0.42 18.11
CA THR A 32 -6.96 1.75 18.68
C THR A 32 -5.49 2.16 18.49
N ALA A 33 -4.66 1.28 17.93
CA ALA A 33 -3.27 1.62 17.62
C ALA A 33 -3.19 2.78 16.61
N GLU A 34 -2.08 3.50 16.64
CA GLU A 34 -1.74 4.43 15.56
C GLU A 34 -1.21 3.61 14.38
N HIS A 35 -1.66 3.94 13.17
CA HIS A 35 -1.31 3.20 11.96
C HIS A 35 -1.00 4.13 10.81
N GLU A 36 -0.04 3.73 9.98
CA GLU A 36 0.22 4.34 8.69
C GLU A 36 0.42 3.28 7.62
N SER A 37 -0.03 3.57 6.40
CA SER A 37 0.32 2.76 5.24
C SER A 37 0.76 3.61 4.08
N SER A 38 1.76 3.10 3.36
CA SER A 38 2.29 3.74 2.16
C SER A 38 2.62 2.70 1.09
N SER A 39 2.66 3.16 -0.15
CA SER A 39 3.14 2.36 -1.26
C SER A 39 4.06 3.16 -2.15
N ASP A 40 5.19 2.56 -2.51
CA ASP A 40 6.08 3.03 -3.55
C ASP A 40 5.82 2.25 -4.84
N ARG A 41 5.60 2.97 -5.93
CA ARG A 41 5.16 2.39 -7.20
C ARG A 41 6.15 2.72 -8.31
N THR A 42 6.60 1.70 -9.02
CA THR A 42 7.39 1.83 -10.25
C THR A 42 6.55 1.36 -11.44
N ASN A 43 6.52 2.18 -12.50
CA ASN A 43 5.76 1.92 -13.74
C ASN A 43 4.25 1.70 -13.55
N LEU A 44 3.70 2.17 -12.42
CA LEU A 44 2.28 2.12 -12.13
C LEU A 44 1.85 3.44 -11.49
N PRO A 45 0.99 4.23 -12.13
CA PRO A 45 0.52 5.49 -11.58
C PRO A 45 -0.46 5.24 -10.42
N GLU A 46 -0.68 6.28 -9.61
CA GLU A 46 -1.60 6.21 -8.49
C GLU A 46 -3.03 5.87 -8.93
N ARG A 47 -3.50 6.54 -10.00
CA ARG A 47 -4.75 6.21 -10.69
C ARG A 47 -4.44 5.51 -12.02
N VAL A 48 -4.79 4.23 -12.09
CA VAL A 48 -4.63 3.41 -13.29
C VAL A 48 -5.75 3.65 -14.28
N ARG A 49 -5.48 3.45 -15.57
CA ARG A 49 -6.46 3.59 -16.65
C ARG A 49 -6.91 2.21 -17.15
N PRO A 50 -8.22 1.95 -17.28
CA PRO A 50 -8.73 0.74 -17.89
C PRO A 50 -8.18 0.54 -19.31
N GLY A 51 -7.89 -0.71 -19.67
CA GLY A 51 -7.43 -1.07 -21.00
C GLY A 51 -5.93 -0.84 -21.26
N THR A 52 -5.24 -0.04 -20.44
CA THR A 52 -3.79 0.19 -20.54
C THR A 52 -3.01 -1.01 -20.01
N THR A 53 -1.96 -1.42 -20.75
CA THR A 53 -1.02 -2.44 -20.28
C THR A 53 0.21 -1.76 -19.68
N TYR A 54 0.39 -1.95 -18.38
CA TYR A 54 1.59 -1.55 -17.66
C TYR A 54 2.62 -2.67 -17.73
N ARG A 55 3.90 -2.30 -17.78
CA ARG A 55 5.03 -3.23 -17.94
C ARG A 55 6.05 -3.01 -16.84
N ASP A 56 6.70 -4.10 -16.45
CA ASP A 56 7.75 -4.10 -15.43
C ASP A 56 7.32 -3.32 -14.17
N VAL A 57 6.12 -3.68 -13.69
CA VAL A 57 5.48 -3.07 -12.54
C VAL A 57 6.12 -3.62 -11.27
N ARG A 58 6.43 -2.71 -10.36
CA ARG A 58 6.78 -3.02 -8.97
C ARG A 58 5.97 -2.14 -8.04
N VAL A 59 5.41 -2.75 -7.00
CA VAL A 59 4.77 -2.04 -5.90
C VAL A 59 5.38 -2.56 -4.61
N ASP A 60 6.00 -1.69 -3.84
CA ASP A 60 6.41 -1.97 -2.48
C ASP A 60 5.41 -1.31 -1.54
N TYR A 61 4.79 -2.10 -0.68
CA TYR A 61 3.79 -1.66 0.29
C TYR A 61 4.36 -1.80 1.69
N ARG A 62 4.12 -0.79 2.52
CA ARG A 62 4.43 -0.79 3.95
C ARG A 62 3.17 -0.47 4.73
N LEU A 63 2.92 -1.28 5.74
CA LEU A 63 2.00 -0.99 6.83
C LEU A 63 2.83 -0.96 8.11
N ALA A 64 2.72 0.11 8.90
CA ALA A 64 3.36 0.24 10.19
C ALA A 64 2.31 0.60 11.25
N ALA A 65 2.47 0.04 12.44
CA ALA A 65 1.58 0.28 13.57
C ALA A 65 2.38 0.44 14.86
N ALA A 66 1.88 1.30 15.74
CA ALA A 66 2.40 1.49 17.10
C ALA A 66 1.24 1.54 18.08
N LEU A 67 1.44 0.99 19.28
CA LEU A 67 0.48 1.12 20.37
C LEU A 67 0.35 2.61 20.72
N ALA A 68 -0.89 3.11 20.74
CA ALA A 68 -1.18 4.42 21.27
C ALA A 68 -0.90 4.38 22.77
N ASP A 69 0.01 5.23 23.25
CA ASP A 69 0.32 5.34 24.68
C ASP A 69 -0.96 5.77 25.41
N PRO A 70 -1.54 4.95 26.30
CA PRO A 70 -2.77 5.29 27.00
C PRO A 70 -2.59 6.46 27.99
N ASP A 71 -1.34 6.83 28.32
CA ASP A 71 -1.00 7.89 29.28
C ASP A 71 -0.50 9.20 28.60
N ARG A 72 -0.66 9.36 27.28
CA ARG A 72 -0.34 10.60 26.54
C ARG A 72 -1.55 11.50 26.26
#